data_AF-A0A2P7MXK5-F1
#
_entry.id   AF-A0A2P7MXK5-F1
#
_cell.length_a   1.000
_cell.length_b   1.000
_cell.length_c   1.000
_cell.angle_alpha   90.00
_cell.angle_beta   90.00
_cell.angle_gamma   90.00
#
_symmetry.space_group_name_H-M   'P 1'
#
loop_
_entity.id
_entity.type
_entity.pdbx_description
1 polymer ?
#
loop_
_entity_poly.entity_id
_entity_poly.type
_entity_poly.pdbx_seq_one_letter_code
_entity_poly.pdbx_strand_id
1 'polypeptide(L)' 'MTPDPDTRLNAQELARQLAEKRVSVIDVREAMEFAGGHIEGSVNVPWYWYATAVAAVPRPI' A
#
# COMPACT_ATOMS: atom_id res chain seq x y z
N MET A 1 -19.54 3.42 -2.89
CA MET A 1 -19.22 3.04 -1.50
C MET A 1 -18.22 4.07 -1.00
N THR A 2 -18.58 4.87 0.00
CA THR A 2 -17.62 5.78 0.63
C THR A 2 -16.79 4.95 1.60
N PRO A 3 -15.45 4.95 1.55
CA PRO A 3 -14.66 4.25 2.56
C PRO A 3 -14.98 4.85 3.93
N ASP A 4 -15.12 3.98 4.92
CA ASP A 4 -15.31 4.34 6.32
C ASP A 4 -14.18 5.31 6.74
N PRO A 5 -14.46 6.48 7.33
CA PRO A 5 -13.41 7.36 7.82
C PRO A 5 -12.40 6.66 8.75
N ASP A 6 -12.81 5.61 9.49
CA ASP A 6 -11.92 4.81 10.33
C ASP A 6 -10.95 3.92 9.53
N THR A 7 -11.15 3.78 8.21
CA THR A 7 -10.25 3.07 7.30
C THR A 7 -9.16 3.95 6.68
N ARG A 8 -9.11 5.25 7.02
CA ARG A 8 -8.06 6.16 6.54
C ARG A 8 -6.97 6.34 7.58
N LEU A 9 -5.72 6.17 7.16
CA LEU A 9 -4.54 6.44 7.99
C LEU A 9 -3.84 7.71 7.49
N ASN A 10 -3.35 8.52 8.43
CA ASN A 10 -2.38 9.56 8.13
C ASN A 10 -0.95 8.98 8.09
N ALA A 11 0.04 9.79 7.71
CA ALA A 11 1.42 9.34 7.54
C ALA A 11 2.06 8.84 8.85
N GLN A 12 1.79 9.50 9.97
CA GLN A 12 2.34 9.13 11.28
C GLN A 12 1.77 7.79 11.75
N GLU A 13 0.47 7.58 11.58
CA GLU A 13 -0.20 6.33 11.94
C GLU A 13 0.25 5.18 11.04
N LEU A 14 0.45 5.44 9.73
CA LEU A 14 1.01 4.46 8.83
C LEU A 14 2.44 4.04 9.24
N ALA A 15 3.31 5.00 9.55
CA ALA A 15 4.66 4.72 10.06
C ALA A 15 4.61 3.91 11.37
N ARG A 16 3.69 4.29 12.28
CA ARG A 16 3.08 3.51 13.36
C ARG A 16 3.05 2.01 13.07
N GLN A 17 2.08 1.67 12.23
CA GLN A 17 1.68 0.31 11.95
C GLN A 17 2.71 -0.46 11.13
N LEU A 18 3.50 0.21 10.28
CA LEU A 18 4.61 -0.39 9.53
C LEU A 18 5.73 -0.87 10.46
N ALA A 19 6.12 -0.05 11.44
CA ALA A 19 7.14 -0.42 12.42
C ALA A 19 6.71 -1.64 13.26
N GLU A 20 5.41 -1.75 13.53
CA GLU A 20 4.80 -2.87 14.24
C GLU A 20 4.40 -4.03 13.32
N LYS A 21 4.74 -3.96 12.03
CA LYS A 21 4.45 -4.98 10.99
C LYS A 21 2.97 -5.38 10.90
N ARG A 22 2.05 -4.47 11.21
CA ARG A 22 0.59 -4.75 11.22
C ARG A 22 -0.07 -4.59 9.86
N VAL A 23 0.60 -3.92 8.91
CA VAL A 23 0.04 -3.59 7.60
C VAL A 23 1.05 -3.82 6.48
N SER A 24 0.53 -4.16 5.30
CA SER A 24 1.25 -4.12 4.04
C SER A 24 0.77 -2.92 3.22
N VAL A 25 1.67 -2.28 2.48
CA VAL A 25 1.34 -1.11 1.64
C VAL A 25 1.36 -1.52 0.18
N ILE A 26 0.26 -1.21 -0.52
CA ILE A 26 0.16 -1.33 -1.97
C ILE A 26 0.20 0.07 -2.56
N ASP A 27 1.13 0.32 -3.46
CA ASP A 27 1.21 1.56 -4.21
C ASP A 27 0.61 1.36 -5.62
N VAL A 28 -0.50 2.03 -5.90
CA VAL A 28 -1.27 1.87 -7.14
C VAL A 28 -0.87 2.81 -8.27
N ARG A 29 0.20 3.61 -8.06
CA ARG A 29 0.75 4.53 -9.05
C ARG A 29 1.47 3.81 -10.19
N GLU A 30 1.82 4.56 -11.24
CA GLU A 30 2.64 4.07 -12.34
C GLU A 30 4.04 3.67 -11.85
N ALA A 31 4.66 2.69 -12.52
CA ALA A 31 5.97 2.15 -12.11
C ALA A 31 7.08 3.20 -12.08
N MET A 32 7.04 4.19 -12.98
CA MET A 32 8.02 5.28 -13.01
C MET A 32 7.92 6.22 -11.81
N GLU A 33 6.70 6.47 -11.31
CA GLU A 33 6.50 7.29 -10.10
C GLU A 33 7.00 6.55 -8.86
N PHE A 34 6.75 5.24 -8.78
CA PHE A 34 7.24 4.39 -7.71
C PHE A 34 8.79 4.32 -7.70
N ALA A 35 9.40 4.17 -8.87
CA ALA A 35 10.86 4.15 -9.02
C ALA A 35 11.52 5.47 -8.61
N GLY A 36 10.82 6.61 -8.78
CA GLY A 36 11.29 7.92 -8.33
C GLY A 36 11.24 8.11 -6.81
N GLY A 37 10.49 7.27 -6.09
CA GLY A 37 10.40 7.29 -4.62
C GLY A 37 9.13 6.59 -4.11
N HIS A 38 9.29 5.76 -3.08
CA HIS A 38 8.21 5.00 -2.48
C HIS A 38 8.51 4.66 -1.01
N ILE A 39 7.49 4.15 -0.32
CA ILE A 39 7.62 3.67 1.06
C ILE A 39 8.37 2.34 1.05
N GLU A 40 9.41 2.20 1.86
CA GLU A 40 10.18 0.96 1.98
C GLU A 40 9.26 -0.23 2.32
N GLY A 41 9.42 -1.34 1.59
CA GLY A 41 8.61 -2.55 1.75
C GLY A 41 7.22 -2.49 1.12
N SER A 42 6.83 -1.38 0.47
CA SER A 42 5.61 -1.34 -0.32
C SER A 42 5.74 -2.12 -1.63
N VAL A 43 4.61 -2.61 -2.14
CA VAL A 43 4.53 -3.32 -3.43
C VAL A 43 3.83 -2.43 -4.44
N ASN A 44 4.47 -2.16 -5.58
CA ASN A 44 3.84 -1.45 -6.68
C ASN A 44 2.89 -2.37 -7.45
N VAL A 45 1.61 -2.00 -7.48
CA VAL A 45 0.56 -2.68 -8.24
C VAL A 45 -0.25 -1.61 -8.98
N PRO A 46 0.20 -1.19 -10.18
CA PRO A 46 -0.48 -0.13 -10.92
C PRO A 46 -1.98 -0.42 -11.09
N TRP A 47 -2.82 0.61 -10.95
CA TRP A 47 -4.28 0.45 -10.86
C TRP A 47 -4.90 -0.31 -12.06
N TYR A 48 -4.32 -0.19 -13.25
CA TYR A 48 -4.79 -0.85 -14.47
C TYR A 48 -4.44 -2.36 -14.51
N TRP A 49 -3.64 -2.86 -13.57
CA TRP A 49 -3.35 -4.28 -13.36
C TRP A 49 -4.08 -4.88 -12.15
N TYR A 50 -4.78 -4.05 -11.38
CA TYR A 50 -5.27 -4.39 -10.04
C TYR A 50 -6.18 -5.62 -10.01
N ALA A 51 -7.00 -5.85 -11.05
CA ALA A 51 -7.90 -7.00 -11.12
C ALA A 51 -7.17 -8.37 -11.12
N THR A 52 -5.89 -8.41 -11.48
CA THR A 52 -5.10 -9.66 -11.56
C THR A 52 -4.02 -9.78 -10.47
N ALA A 53 -3.61 -8.69 -9.85
CA ALA A 53 -2.41 -8.64 -9.01
C ALA A 53 -2.67 -8.72 -7.49
N VAL A 54 -3.89 -8.42 -7.00
CA VAL A 54 -4.19 -8.39 -5.55
C VAL A 54 -3.93 -9.72 -4.85
N ALA A 55 -4.05 -10.85 -5.56
CA ALA A 55 -3.76 -12.17 -5.02
C ALA A 55 -2.28 -12.38 -4.62
N ALA A 56 -1.36 -11.55 -5.11
CA ALA A 56 0.08 -11.66 -4.86
C ALA A 56 0.59 -10.76 -3.72
N VAL A 57 -0.28 -9.95 -3.10
CA VAL A 57 0.16 -9.05 -2.03
C VAL A 57 0.47 -9.85 -0.76
N PRO A 58 1.72 -9.82 -0.25
CA PRO A 58 2.08 -10.56 0.95
C PRO A 58 1.33 -10.02 2.16
N ARG A 59 0.79 -10.95 2.97
CA ARG A 59 0.14 -10.60 4.23
C ARG A 59 1.21 -10.27 5.29
N PRO A 60 0.91 -9.33 6.20
CA PRO A 60 1.77 -9.10 7.35
C PRO A 60 1.91 -10.39 8.16
N ILE A 61 3.13 -10.67 8.63
CA ILE A 61 3.49 -11.79 9.52
C ILE A 61 3.27 -11.44 10.98
#